data_AF-M4ELH5-F1
#
_entry.id   AF-M4ELH5-F1
#
_cell.length_a   1.000
_cell.length_b   1.000
_cell.length_c   1.000
_cell.angle_alpha   90.00
_cell.angle_beta   90.00
_cell.angle_gamma   90.00
#
_symmetry.space_group_name_H-M   'P 1'
#
loop_
_entity.id
_entity.type
_entity.pdbx_description
1 polymer ?
#
loop_
_entity_poly.entity_id
_entity_poly.type
_entity_poly.pdbx_seq_one_letter_code
_entity_poly.pdbx_strand_id
1 'polypeptide(L)'
;MVTGAVSAMAAKQAERLKEDGNNCCKKERFGAAIDAYTEAHYMLGLALLQREEYADGVKALQRALDFGRGANPTGYMVEEIWEELSKAKYMEWELLSARRSWELNSLKETCVAALNQQRALDMSRTEESSEEDYSSHTDQLKALDRVFEKAAEEDKPTEVPDYLCCNITLEIFRDPVISPSGVTYERAAILEHINKVGKFDPITREKLDPSKLVPNLAIKEAVAAYLEKHVWAYKTGC
;
A
#
# COMPACT_ATOMS: atom_id res chain seq x y z
N MET A 1 4.20 -11.85 -26.32
CA MET A 1 3.20 -11.54 -27.36
C MET A 1 1.76 -11.62 -26.86
N VAL A 2 1.39 -12.63 -26.05
CA VAL A 2 0.03 -12.78 -25.51
C VAL A 2 -0.37 -11.65 -24.54
N THR A 3 0.54 -11.21 -23.66
CA THR A 3 0.32 -10.13 -22.69
C THR A 3 0.02 -8.78 -23.34
N GLY A 4 0.76 -8.42 -24.39
CA GLY A 4 0.55 -7.15 -25.12
C GLY A 4 -0.79 -7.08 -25.87
N ALA A 5 -1.29 -8.21 -26.38
CA ALA A 5 -2.59 -8.26 -27.03
C ALA A 5 -3.75 -8.06 -26.04
N VAL A 6 -3.63 -8.63 -24.83
CA VAL A 6 -4.63 -8.46 -23.75
C VAL A 6 -4.65 -7.02 -23.25
N SER A 7 -3.49 -6.39 -23.04
CA SER A 7 -3.40 -4.98 -22.63
C SER A 7 -4.05 -4.04 -23.65
N ALA A 8 -3.79 -4.26 -24.95
CA ALA A 8 -4.40 -3.48 -26.01
C ALA A 8 -5.92 -3.65 -26.10
N MET A 9 -6.44 -4.85 -25.80
CA MET A 9 -7.89 -5.09 -25.72
C MET A 9 -8.51 -4.37 -24.51
N ALA A 10 -7.86 -4.44 -23.34
CA ALA A 10 -8.32 -3.76 -22.13
C ALA A 10 -8.36 -2.23 -22.29
N ALA A 11 -7.33 -1.64 -22.90
CA ALA A 11 -7.30 -0.20 -23.21
C ALA A 11 -8.42 0.21 -24.18
N LYS A 12 -8.66 -0.56 -25.24
CA LYS A 12 -9.77 -0.32 -26.18
C LYS A 12 -11.14 -0.47 -25.51
N GLN A 13 -11.27 -1.36 -24.54
CA GLN A 13 -12.50 -1.53 -23.78
C GLN A 13 -12.73 -0.33 -22.86
N ALA A 14 -11.68 0.17 -22.20
CA ALA A 14 -11.74 1.36 -21.37
C ALA A 14 -12.21 2.60 -22.15
N GLU A 15 -11.72 2.80 -23.38
CA GLU A 15 -12.16 3.89 -24.26
C GLU A 15 -13.65 3.81 -24.62
N ARG A 16 -14.14 2.62 -24.98
CA ARG A 16 -15.57 2.39 -25.28
C ARG A 16 -16.45 2.68 -24.07
N LEU A 17 -16.10 2.16 -22.91
CA LEU A 17 -16.84 2.38 -21.66
C LEU A 17 -16.88 3.86 -21.28
N LYS A 18 -15.80 4.60 -21.53
CA LYS A 18 -15.76 6.05 -21.34
C LYS A 18 -16.72 6.79 -22.28
N GLU A 19 -16.79 6.39 -23.55
CA GLU A 19 -17.77 6.93 -24.50
C GLU A 19 -19.21 6.60 -24.09
N ASP A 20 -19.45 5.39 -23.62
CA ASP A 20 -20.75 4.97 -23.08
C ASP A 20 -21.16 5.80 -21.86
N GLY A 21 -20.23 6.03 -20.93
CA GLY A 21 -20.43 6.93 -19.78
C GLY A 21 -20.80 8.34 -20.22
N ASN A 22 -20.07 8.91 -21.20
CA ASN A 22 -20.39 10.23 -21.77
C ASN A 22 -21.79 10.26 -22.39
N ASN A 23 -22.19 9.19 -23.08
CA ASN A 23 -23.51 9.06 -23.69
C ASN A 23 -24.62 8.92 -22.64
N CYS A 24 -24.38 8.21 -21.53
CA CYS A 24 -25.29 8.14 -20.40
C CYS A 24 -25.47 9.50 -19.71
N CYS A 25 -24.38 10.25 -19.52
CA CYS A 25 -24.42 11.62 -18.98
C CYS A 25 -25.28 12.55 -19.84
N LYS A 26 -25.12 12.51 -21.18
CA LYS A 26 -25.94 13.30 -22.12
C LYS A 26 -27.43 12.96 -22.06
N LYS A 27 -27.77 11.74 -21.62
CA LYS A 27 -29.14 11.24 -21.45
C LYS A 27 -29.64 11.37 -20.00
N GLU A 28 -28.91 12.09 -19.14
CA GLU A 28 -29.23 12.27 -17.71
C GLU A 28 -29.33 10.95 -16.91
N ARG A 29 -28.72 9.87 -17.43
CA ARG A 29 -28.69 8.55 -16.78
C ARG A 29 -27.46 8.44 -15.89
N PHE A 30 -27.42 9.21 -14.80
CA PHE A 30 -26.21 9.37 -13.97
C PHE A 30 -25.72 8.07 -13.32
N GLY A 31 -26.60 7.21 -12.81
CA GLY A 31 -26.19 5.91 -12.24
C GLY A 31 -25.44 5.05 -13.25
N ALA A 32 -26.02 4.84 -14.44
CA ALA A 32 -25.39 4.09 -15.52
C ALA A 32 -24.11 4.77 -16.05
N ALA A 33 -24.01 6.09 -15.95
CA ALA A 33 -22.77 6.80 -16.29
C ALA A 33 -21.66 6.52 -15.27
N ILE A 34 -21.99 6.52 -13.97
CA ILE A 34 -21.03 6.19 -12.90
C ILE A 34 -20.52 4.75 -13.06
N ASP A 35 -21.42 3.80 -13.32
CA ASP A 35 -21.03 2.39 -13.54
C ASP A 35 -20.07 2.28 -14.73
N ALA A 36 -20.41 2.90 -15.87
CA ALA A 36 -19.57 2.90 -17.07
C ALA A 36 -18.20 3.56 -16.84
N TYR A 37 -18.13 4.68 -16.12
CA TYR A 37 -16.85 5.32 -15.79
C TYR A 37 -16.02 4.50 -14.79
N THR A 38 -16.68 3.84 -13.83
CA THR A 38 -16.02 2.95 -12.87
C THR A 38 -15.33 1.82 -13.61
N GLU A 39 -16.06 1.12 -14.49
CA GLU A 39 -15.50 0.05 -15.33
C GLU A 39 -14.42 0.57 -16.29
N ALA A 40 -14.62 1.75 -16.89
CA ALA A 40 -13.63 2.35 -17.80
C ALA A 40 -12.29 2.59 -17.10
N HIS A 41 -12.32 3.19 -15.90
CA HIS A 41 -11.12 3.47 -15.13
C HIS A 41 -10.46 2.20 -14.59
N TYR A 42 -11.26 1.20 -14.20
CA TYR A 42 -10.76 -0.11 -13.79
C TYR A 42 -9.99 -0.79 -14.94
N MET A 43 -10.60 -0.88 -16.12
CA MET A 43 -9.97 -1.48 -17.32
C MET A 43 -8.72 -0.73 -17.76
N LEU A 44 -8.72 0.60 -17.67
CA LEU A 44 -7.53 1.42 -17.94
C LEU A 44 -6.40 1.09 -16.96
N GLY A 45 -6.73 1.00 -15.67
CA GLY A 45 -5.79 0.59 -14.62
C GLY A 45 -5.12 -0.74 -14.94
N LEU A 46 -5.92 -1.78 -15.20
CA LEU A 46 -5.40 -3.11 -15.56
C LEU A 46 -4.49 -3.07 -16.81
N ALA A 47 -4.86 -2.29 -17.82
CA ALA A 47 -4.07 -2.15 -19.04
C ALA A 47 -2.69 -1.51 -18.78
N LEU A 48 -2.64 -0.53 -17.88
CA LEU A 48 -1.41 0.16 -17.46
C LEU A 48 -0.52 -0.75 -16.61
N LEU A 49 -1.10 -1.53 -15.68
CA LEU A 49 -0.34 -2.50 -14.89
C LEU A 49 0.35 -3.57 -15.76
N GLN A 50 -0.33 -4.05 -16.81
CA GLN A 50 0.28 -5.00 -17.77
C GLN A 50 1.44 -4.40 -18.58
N ARG A 51 1.54 -3.07 -18.64
CA ARG A 51 2.63 -2.34 -19.27
C ARG A 51 3.70 -1.89 -18.27
N GLU A 52 3.56 -2.30 -17.00
CA GLU A 52 4.43 -1.90 -15.89
C GLU A 52 4.41 -0.38 -15.62
N GLU A 53 3.36 0.32 -16.07
CA GLU A 53 3.12 1.74 -15.82
C GLU A 53 2.36 1.92 -14.49
N TYR A 54 2.98 1.47 -13.39
CA TYR A 54 2.30 1.32 -12.09
C TYR A 54 1.73 2.64 -11.55
N ALA A 55 2.48 3.74 -11.64
CA ALA A 55 2.05 5.05 -11.13
C ALA A 55 0.74 5.53 -11.77
N ASP A 56 0.59 5.37 -13.09
CA ASP A 56 -0.62 5.76 -13.79
C ASP A 56 -1.74 4.73 -13.60
N GLY A 57 -1.38 3.44 -13.48
CA GLY A 57 -2.31 2.37 -13.10
C GLY A 57 -2.97 2.62 -11.74
N VAL A 58 -2.18 3.00 -10.72
CA VAL A 58 -2.66 3.37 -9.39
C VAL A 58 -3.64 4.54 -9.45
N LYS A 59 -3.32 5.60 -10.21
CA LYS A 59 -4.24 6.76 -10.38
C LYS A 59 -5.55 6.35 -11.05
N ALA A 60 -5.50 5.48 -12.07
CA ALA A 60 -6.68 5.00 -12.76
C ALA A 60 -7.57 4.16 -11.84
N LEU A 61 -6.99 3.22 -11.09
CA LEU A 61 -7.70 2.38 -10.14
C LEU A 61 -8.27 3.16 -8.95
N GLN A 62 -7.53 4.14 -8.43
CA GLN A 62 -8.03 5.04 -7.38
C GLN A 62 -9.28 5.79 -7.87
N ARG A 63 -9.25 6.29 -9.11
CA ARG A 63 -10.40 6.98 -9.70
C ARG A 63 -11.59 6.04 -9.93
N ALA A 64 -11.36 4.79 -10.31
CA ALA A 64 -12.41 3.77 -10.38
C ALA A 64 -13.06 3.57 -8.99
N LEU A 65 -12.25 3.46 -7.94
CA LEU A 65 -12.72 3.28 -6.57
C LEU A 65 -13.56 4.47 -6.08
N ASP A 66 -13.15 5.69 -6.41
CA ASP A 66 -13.86 6.92 -6.03
C ASP A 66 -15.26 6.98 -6.69
N PHE A 67 -15.38 6.57 -7.96
CA PHE A 67 -16.67 6.46 -8.64
C PHE A 67 -17.55 5.35 -8.05
N GLY A 68 -16.98 4.16 -7.83
CA GLY A 68 -17.71 2.99 -7.31
C GLY A 68 -18.29 3.23 -5.91
N ARG A 69 -17.54 3.89 -5.03
CA ARG A 69 -17.99 4.25 -3.67
C ARG A 69 -19.18 5.21 -3.64
N GLY A 70 -19.33 6.06 -4.67
CA GLY A 70 -20.45 7.01 -4.76
C GLY A 70 -21.78 6.36 -5.14
N ALA A 71 -21.77 5.28 -5.93
CA ALA A 71 -22.97 4.62 -6.43
C ALA A 71 -23.37 3.38 -5.62
N ASN A 72 -22.41 2.54 -5.23
CA ASN A 72 -22.66 1.34 -4.42
C ASN A 72 -21.42 0.99 -3.58
N PRO A 73 -21.32 1.50 -2.33
CA PRO A 73 -20.16 1.32 -1.46
C PRO A 73 -19.81 -0.14 -1.14
N THR A 74 -20.74 -1.07 -1.35
CA THR A 74 -20.62 -2.50 -1.02
C THR A 74 -20.73 -3.40 -2.26
N GLY A 75 -20.55 -2.86 -3.46
CA GLY A 75 -20.59 -3.64 -4.70
C GLY A 75 -19.37 -4.55 -4.87
N TYR A 76 -19.53 -5.72 -5.49
CA TYR A 76 -18.44 -6.68 -5.76
C TYR A 76 -17.25 -6.03 -6.50
N MET A 77 -17.55 -5.07 -7.38
CA MET A 77 -16.55 -4.35 -8.17
C MET A 77 -15.68 -3.43 -7.29
N VAL A 78 -16.18 -2.94 -6.15
CA VAL A 78 -15.39 -2.09 -5.23
C VAL A 78 -14.29 -2.92 -4.55
N GLU A 79 -14.59 -4.16 -4.16
CA GLU A 79 -13.61 -5.09 -3.59
C GLU A 79 -12.55 -5.46 -4.64
N GLU A 80 -12.97 -5.82 -5.85
CA GLU A 80 -12.06 -6.17 -6.94
C GLU A 80 -11.12 -5.01 -7.30
N ILE A 81 -11.66 -3.78 -7.42
CA ILE A 81 -10.85 -2.58 -7.66
C ILE A 81 -9.86 -2.36 -6.52
N TRP A 82 -10.28 -2.56 -5.26
CA TRP A 82 -9.39 -2.37 -4.11
C TRP A 82 -8.25 -3.39 -4.09
N GLU A 83 -8.52 -4.66 -4.40
CA GLU A 83 -7.49 -5.70 -4.49
C GLU A 83 -6.46 -5.37 -5.56
N GLU A 84 -6.91 -4.98 -6.75
CA GLU A 84 -6.02 -4.60 -7.85
C GLU A 84 -5.26 -3.30 -7.53
N LEU A 85 -5.90 -2.32 -6.89
CA LEU A 85 -5.24 -1.09 -6.43
C LEU A 85 -4.14 -1.38 -5.40
N SER A 86 -4.40 -2.29 -4.47
CA SER A 86 -3.44 -2.69 -3.43
C SER A 86 -2.22 -3.38 -4.04
N LYS A 87 -2.45 -4.30 -4.99
CA LYS A 87 -1.38 -4.93 -5.78
C LYS A 87 -0.58 -3.88 -6.55
N ALA A 88 -1.25 -2.95 -7.24
CA ALA A 88 -0.62 -1.89 -8.02
C ALA A 88 0.28 -1.00 -7.15
N LYS A 89 -0.21 -0.55 -5.98
CA LYS A 89 0.56 0.25 -5.03
C LYS A 89 1.78 -0.50 -4.51
N TYR A 90 1.62 -1.79 -4.19
CA TYR A 90 2.76 -2.62 -3.79
C TYR A 90 3.81 -2.72 -4.90
N MET A 91 3.40 -2.98 -6.16
CA MET A 91 4.33 -3.10 -7.29
C MET A 91 5.07 -1.79 -7.59
N GLU A 92 4.36 -0.66 -7.52
CA GLU A 92 4.98 0.68 -7.62
C GLU A 92 6.02 0.87 -6.52
N TRP A 93 5.65 0.56 -5.27
CA TRP A 93 6.58 0.66 -4.15
C TRP A 93 7.78 -0.26 -4.32
N GLU A 94 7.60 -1.52 -4.74
CA GLU A 94 8.66 -2.50 -4.93
C GLU A 94 9.68 -2.04 -5.97
N LEU A 95 9.22 -1.47 -7.08
CA LEU A 95 10.08 -0.88 -8.10
C LEU A 95 10.87 0.32 -7.56
N LEU A 96 10.18 1.24 -6.86
CA LEU A 96 10.80 2.46 -6.36
C LEU A 96 11.73 2.20 -5.16
N SER A 97 11.39 1.26 -4.28
CA SER A 97 12.19 0.88 -3.12
C SER A 97 13.44 0.11 -3.53
N ALA A 98 13.37 -0.76 -4.55
CA ALA A 98 14.54 -1.40 -5.12
C ALA A 98 15.53 -0.36 -5.68
N ARG A 99 15.01 0.66 -6.38
CA ARG A 99 15.83 1.78 -6.88
C ARG A 99 16.47 2.57 -5.73
N ARG A 100 15.68 2.97 -4.73
CA ARG A 100 16.20 3.70 -3.56
C ARG A 100 17.25 2.87 -2.80
N SER A 101 17.01 1.59 -2.60
CA SER A 101 17.96 0.67 -1.97
C SER A 101 19.27 0.60 -2.73
N TRP A 102 19.23 0.56 -4.07
CA TRP A 102 20.43 0.56 -4.90
C TRP A 102 21.19 1.88 -4.79
N GLU A 103 20.50 3.01 -4.91
CA GLU A 103 21.09 4.36 -4.80
C GLU A 103 21.74 4.55 -3.42
N LEU A 104 21.06 4.11 -2.36
CA LEU A 104 21.51 4.19 -0.98
C LEU A 104 22.77 3.33 -0.73
N ASN A 105 22.78 2.09 -1.23
CA ASN A 105 23.95 1.21 -1.10
C ASN A 105 25.15 1.73 -1.91
N SER A 106 24.93 2.22 -3.13
CA SER A 106 25.99 2.79 -3.96
C SER A 106 26.62 4.03 -3.29
N LEU A 107 25.79 4.90 -2.70
CA LEU A 107 26.27 6.06 -1.95
C LEU A 107 27.03 5.64 -0.70
N LYS A 108 26.53 4.64 0.04
CA LYS A 108 27.22 4.09 1.22
C LYS A 108 28.62 3.58 0.88
N GLU A 109 28.75 2.77 -0.16
CA GLU A 109 30.04 2.25 -0.63
C GLU A 109 31.01 3.38 -0.99
N THR A 110 30.51 4.42 -1.67
CA THR A 110 31.29 5.60 -2.02
C THR A 110 31.79 6.35 -0.78
N CYS A 111 30.93 6.56 0.22
CA CYS A 111 31.31 7.20 1.47
C CYS A 111 32.34 6.38 2.26
N VAL A 112 32.17 5.05 2.32
CA VAL A 112 33.15 4.15 2.96
C VAL A 112 34.51 4.24 2.26
N ALA A 113 34.53 4.21 0.93
CA ALA A 113 35.77 4.35 0.16
C ALA A 113 36.46 5.70 0.42
N ALA A 114 35.70 6.80 0.47
CA ALA A 114 36.22 8.13 0.75
C ALA A 114 36.83 8.23 2.17
N LEU A 115 36.15 7.70 3.20
CA LEU A 115 36.69 7.68 4.57
C LEU A 115 37.98 6.86 4.66
N ASN A 116 38.02 5.69 4.01
CA ASN A 116 39.22 4.86 3.99
C ASN A 116 40.40 5.54 3.27
N GLN A 117 40.12 6.26 2.17
CA GLN A 117 41.13 7.04 1.46
C GLN A 117 41.66 8.19 2.31
N GLN A 118 40.77 8.92 3.00
CA GLN A 118 41.16 10.00 3.90
C GLN A 118 42.07 9.48 5.01
N ARG A 119 41.71 8.37 5.65
CA ARG A 119 42.55 7.72 6.65
C ARG A 119 43.92 7.33 6.10
N ALA A 120 43.98 6.78 4.89
CA ALA A 120 45.25 6.42 4.27
C ALA A 120 46.17 7.64 4.04
N LEU A 121 45.59 8.79 3.66
CA LEU A 121 46.32 10.04 3.52
C LEU A 121 46.81 10.57 4.88
N ASP A 122 45.99 10.53 5.92
CA ASP A 122 46.36 11.00 7.25
C ASP A 122 47.48 10.16 7.88
N MET A 123 47.44 8.83 7.68
CA MET A 123 48.51 7.91 8.08
C MET A 123 49.81 8.13 7.31
N SER A 124 49.75 8.62 6.07
CA SER A 124 50.96 8.97 5.30
C SER A 124 51.60 10.29 5.74
N ARG A 125 50.87 11.15 6.46
CA ARG A 125 51.33 12.48 6.92
C ARG A 125 51.87 12.47 8.35
N THR A 126 51.62 11.41 9.10
CA THR A 126 51.91 11.32 10.54
C THR A 126 52.66 10.02 10.80
N GLU A 127 53.92 10.09 11.25
CA GLU A 127 54.82 8.93 11.40
C GLU A 127 54.47 8.01 12.60
N GLU A 128 53.55 8.42 13.47
CA GLU A 128 53.05 7.63 14.60
C GLU A 128 51.52 7.47 14.50
N SER A 129 51.03 6.25 14.25
CA SER A 129 49.59 5.95 14.36
C SER A 129 49.25 5.60 15.80
N SER A 130 48.39 6.38 16.45
CA SER A 130 47.94 6.10 17.82
C SER A 130 46.77 5.11 17.85
N GLU A 131 46.55 4.39 18.95
CA GLU A 131 45.35 3.55 19.13
C GLU A 131 44.05 4.37 19.08
N GLU A 132 44.13 5.66 19.45
CA GLU A 132 43.02 6.61 19.39
C GLU A 132 42.57 6.89 17.94
N ASP A 133 43.50 6.94 16.98
CA ASP A 133 43.19 7.11 15.56
C ASP A 133 42.48 5.90 14.95
N TYR A 134 42.84 4.69 15.39
CA TYR A 134 42.14 3.45 14.98
C TYR A 134 40.71 3.43 15.51
N SER A 135 40.50 3.83 16.78
CA SER A 135 39.17 3.91 17.37
C SER A 135 38.31 4.95 16.65
N SER A 136 38.85 6.14 16.38
CA SER A 136 38.13 7.24 15.72
C SER A 136 37.58 6.86 14.34
N HIS A 137 38.41 6.26 13.48
CA HIS A 137 37.98 5.82 12.14
C HIS A 137 36.90 4.74 12.20
N THR A 138 37.07 3.77 13.10
CA THR A 138 36.07 2.72 13.31
C THR A 138 34.75 3.30 13.78
N ASP A 139 34.77 4.33 14.64
CA ASP A 139 33.55 4.99 15.10
C ASP A 139 32.88 5.83 14.02
N GLN A 140 33.65 6.45 13.12
CA GLN A 140 33.11 7.11 11.91
C GLN A 140 32.40 6.12 10.98
N LEU A 141 32.97 4.94 10.73
CA LEU A 141 32.33 3.90 9.93
C LEU A 141 31.03 3.40 10.58
N LYS A 142 31.03 3.16 11.90
CA LYS A 142 29.80 2.80 12.63
C LYS A 142 28.75 3.91 12.56
N ALA A 143 29.15 5.18 12.66
CA ALA A 143 28.24 6.30 12.53
C ALA A 143 27.64 6.38 11.12
N LEU A 144 28.46 6.13 10.10
CA LEU A 144 28.02 6.04 8.71
C LEU A 144 27.00 4.92 8.52
N ASP A 145 27.29 3.71 9.04
CA ASP A 145 26.37 2.58 9.00
C ASP A 145 25.01 2.93 9.60
N ARG A 146 24.98 3.56 10.79
CA ARG A 146 23.74 3.99 11.44
C ARG A 146 22.93 4.98 10.60
N VAL A 147 23.57 5.90 9.89
CA VAL A 147 22.89 6.86 9.02
C VAL A 147 22.20 6.15 7.87
N PHE A 148 22.90 5.23 7.21
CA PHE A 148 22.34 4.47 6.08
C PHE A 148 21.29 3.45 6.52
N GLU A 149 21.48 2.79 7.67
CA GLU A 149 20.46 1.92 8.28
C GLU A 149 19.19 2.69 8.60
N LYS A 150 19.31 3.90 9.18
CA LYS A 150 18.17 4.75 9.49
C LYS A 150 17.43 5.21 8.22
N ALA A 151 18.18 5.54 7.16
CA ALA A 151 17.59 5.93 5.88
C ALA A 151 16.88 4.77 5.17
N ALA A 152 17.31 3.52 5.39
CA ALA A 152 16.71 2.33 4.80
C ALA A 152 15.46 1.82 5.54
N GLU A 153 15.14 2.36 6.73
CA GLU A 153 14.12 1.82 7.63
C GLU A 153 12.70 1.87 7.02
N GLU A 154 12.35 2.93 6.30
CA GLU A 154 11.03 3.10 5.69
C GLU A 154 10.74 2.07 4.59
N ASP A 155 11.77 1.66 3.87
CA ASP A 155 11.70 0.67 2.78
C ASP A 155 11.90 -0.77 3.25
N LYS A 156 12.04 -1.00 4.56
CA LYS A 156 12.19 -2.34 5.12
C LYS A 156 10.82 -2.90 5.49
N PRO A 157 10.33 -3.97 4.82
CA PRO A 157 9.11 -4.63 5.25
C PRO A 157 9.28 -5.21 6.65
N THR A 158 8.33 -4.90 7.53
CA THR A 158 8.24 -5.46 8.88
C THR A 158 6.84 -6.04 9.09
N GLU A 159 6.52 -6.44 10.32
CA GLU A 159 5.15 -6.80 10.68
C GLU A 159 4.29 -5.54 10.79
N VAL A 160 3.02 -5.65 10.38
CA VAL A 160 2.02 -4.61 10.59
C VAL A 160 1.61 -4.64 12.06
N PRO A 161 1.53 -3.49 12.76
CA PRO A 161 1.11 -3.49 14.16
C PRO A 161 -0.28 -4.07 14.36
N ASP A 162 -0.43 -5.02 15.31
CA ASP A 162 -1.67 -5.76 15.59
C ASP A 162 -2.92 -4.88 15.76
N TYR A 163 -2.76 -3.66 16.31
CA TYR A 163 -3.88 -2.73 16.52
C TYR A 163 -4.44 -2.14 15.22
N LEU A 164 -3.77 -2.34 14.09
CA LEU A 164 -4.25 -2.02 12.74
C LEU A 164 -4.84 -3.25 12.04
N CYS A 165 -4.86 -4.40 12.71
CA CYS A 165 -5.25 -5.68 12.15
C CYS A 165 -6.59 -6.16 12.71
N CYS A 166 -7.35 -6.83 11.87
CA CYS A 166 -8.62 -7.42 12.26
C CYS A 166 -8.40 -8.77 12.97
N ASN A 167 -9.01 -8.93 14.15
CA ASN A 167 -8.93 -10.18 14.93
C ASN A 167 -9.58 -11.42 14.26
N ILE A 168 -10.31 -11.24 13.15
CA ILE A 168 -10.93 -12.35 12.40
C ILE A 168 -10.12 -12.66 11.15
N THR A 169 -9.80 -11.66 10.34
CA THR A 169 -9.10 -11.87 9.06
C THR A 169 -7.59 -11.97 9.23
N LEU A 170 -7.05 -11.45 10.35
CA LEU A 170 -5.61 -11.27 10.58
C LEU A 170 -4.94 -10.42 9.48
N GLU A 171 -5.72 -9.56 8.84
CA GLU A 171 -5.25 -8.61 7.84
C GLU A 171 -5.45 -7.19 8.33
N ILE A 172 -4.69 -6.25 7.77
CA ILE A 172 -4.87 -4.82 8.00
C ILE A 172 -6.31 -4.39 7.63
N PHE A 173 -6.93 -3.53 8.44
CA PHE A 173 -8.33 -3.14 8.21
C PHE A 173 -8.53 -2.42 6.88
N ARG A 174 -9.60 -2.77 6.16
CA ARG A 174 -10.04 -2.10 4.94
C ARG A 174 -11.30 -1.28 5.20
N ASP A 175 -12.29 -1.89 5.85
CA ASP A 175 -13.51 -1.22 6.30
C ASP A 175 -13.82 -1.53 7.78
N PRO A 176 -13.05 -0.93 8.70
CA PRO A 176 -13.17 -1.23 10.12
C PRO A 176 -14.52 -0.78 10.68
N VAL A 177 -15.17 -1.67 11.43
CA VAL A 177 -16.39 -1.40 12.21
C VAL A 177 -16.18 -1.74 13.67
N ILE A 178 -16.76 -0.94 14.55
CA ILE A 178 -16.65 -1.13 16.00
C ILE A 178 -17.94 -1.70 16.61
N SER A 179 -17.69 -2.74 17.40
CA SER A 179 -18.39 -3.24 18.57
C SER A 179 -19.09 -2.25 19.51
N PRO A 180 -20.34 -2.42 20.00
CA PRO A 180 -20.73 -1.80 21.28
C PRO A 180 -19.83 -2.23 22.44
N SER A 181 -19.21 -3.41 22.34
CA SER A 181 -18.22 -3.90 23.31
C SER A 181 -16.82 -3.27 23.12
N GLY A 182 -16.67 -2.34 22.17
CA GLY A 182 -15.42 -1.62 21.91
C GLY A 182 -14.40 -2.32 21.02
N VAL A 183 -14.71 -3.52 20.50
CA VAL A 183 -13.80 -4.29 19.63
C VAL A 183 -13.99 -3.91 18.16
N THR A 184 -12.90 -3.72 17.42
CA THR A 184 -12.95 -3.40 15.98
C THR A 184 -12.75 -4.65 15.12
N TYR A 185 -13.54 -4.76 14.05
CA TYR A 185 -13.51 -5.86 13.10
C TYR A 185 -13.56 -5.35 11.67
N GLU A 186 -13.09 -6.17 10.73
CA GLU A 186 -13.39 -5.98 9.31
C GLU A 186 -14.88 -6.24 9.08
N ARG A 187 -15.58 -5.33 8.38
CA ARG A 187 -17.04 -5.38 8.23
C ARG A 187 -17.49 -6.70 7.62
N ALA A 188 -16.87 -7.11 6.52
CA ALA A 188 -17.25 -8.34 5.82
C ALA A 188 -17.15 -9.55 6.76
N ALA A 189 -16.05 -9.64 7.51
CA ALA A 189 -15.76 -10.76 8.40
C ALA A 189 -16.73 -10.84 9.60
N ILE A 190 -17.03 -9.72 10.26
CA ILE A 190 -17.96 -9.73 11.39
C ILE A 190 -19.40 -10.00 10.96
N LEU A 191 -19.82 -9.48 9.80
CA LEU A 191 -21.15 -9.76 9.25
C LEU A 191 -21.29 -11.24 8.87
N GLU A 192 -20.24 -11.82 8.28
CA GLU A 192 -20.20 -13.25 7.98
C GLU A 192 -20.28 -14.10 9.26
N HIS A 193 -19.51 -13.77 10.30
CA HIS A 193 -19.58 -14.43 11.61
C HIS A 193 -21.00 -14.36 12.19
N ILE A 194 -21.62 -13.18 12.19
CA ILE A 194 -22.98 -13.01 12.74
C ILE A 194 -23.99 -13.88 11.97
N ASN A 195 -23.82 -14.01 10.66
CA ASN A 195 -24.72 -14.77 9.80
C ASN A 195 -24.50 -16.29 9.91
N LYS A 196 -23.24 -16.76 9.96
CA LYS A 196 -22.89 -18.19 9.92
C LYS A 196 -22.74 -18.84 11.29
N VAL A 197 -22.24 -18.09 12.28
CA VAL A 197 -21.89 -18.62 13.61
C VAL A 197 -22.94 -18.21 14.63
N GLY A 198 -23.29 -16.92 14.70
CA GLY A 198 -24.39 -16.44 15.53
C GLY A 198 -24.26 -14.98 15.96
N LYS A 199 -25.36 -14.44 16.49
CA LYS A 199 -25.52 -13.03 16.91
C LYS A 199 -24.83 -12.70 18.23
N PHE A 200 -23.53 -12.94 18.30
CA PHE A 200 -22.69 -12.61 19.44
C PHE A 200 -21.30 -12.14 18.98
N ASP A 201 -20.68 -11.29 19.79
CA ASP A 201 -19.34 -10.76 19.57
C ASP A 201 -18.30 -11.90 19.66
N PRO A 202 -17.44 -12.11 18.65
CA PRO A 202 -16.48 -13.22 18.64
C PRO A 202 -15.55 -13.26 19.86
N ILE A 203 -15.22 -12.09 20.41
CA ILE A 203 -14.23 -11.94 21.48
C ILE A 203 -14.91 -11.90 22.84
N THR A 204 -15.86 -10.99 23.03
CA THR A 204 -16.51 -10.77 24.33
C THR A 204 -17.67 -11.74 24.60
N ARG A 205 -18.18 -12.40 23.55
CA ARG A 205 -19.36 -13.29 23.58
C ARG A 205 -20.66 -12.58 23.96
N GLU A 206 -20.66 -11.25 24.03
CA GLU A 206 -21.88 -10.47 24.26
C GLU A 206 -22.81 -10.53 23.05
N LYS A 207 -24.11 -10.35 23.27
CA LYS A 207 -25.10 -10.37 22.18
C LYS A 207 -24.85 -9.19 21.22
N LEU A 208 -24.59 -9.51 19.97
CA LEU A 208 -24.24 -8.54 18.93
C LEU A 208 -25.28 -8.58 17.80
N ASP A 209 -25.94 -7.45 17.56
CA ASP A 209 -26.81 -7.27 16.41
C ASP A 209 -26.07 -6.49 15.31
N PRO A 210 -26.15 -6.89 14.02
CA PRO A 210 -25.47 -6.19 12.93
C PRO A 210 -25.76 -4.70 12.87
N SER A 211 -26.97 -4.27 13.24
CA SER A 211 -27.38 -2.85 13.24
C SER A 211 -26.60 -1.98 14.23
N LYS A 212 -25.91 -2.60 15.20
CA LYS A 212 -25.11 -1.89 16.20
C LYS A 212 -23.66 -1.68 15.78
N LEU A 213 -23.23 -2.22 14.65
CA LEU A 213 -21.88 -2.01 14.13
C LEU A 213 -21.77 -0.61 13.53
N VAL A 214 -20.84 0.19 14.05
CA VAL A 214 -20.60 1.56 13.60
C VAL A 214 -19.27 1.61 12.86
N PRO A 215 -19.14 2.33 11.72
CA PRO A 215 -17.84 2.54 11.09
C PRO A 215 -16.83 3.16 12.05
N ASN A 216 -15.64 2.55 12.19
CA ASN A 216 -14.56 3.08 13.00
C ASN A 216 -13.64 3.98 12.14
N LEU A 217 -14.08 5.22 11.95
CA LEU A 217 -13.37 6.19 11.09
C LEU A 217 -11.95 6.48 11.59
N ALA A 218 -11.73 6.48 12.91
CA ALA A 218 -10.40 6.71 13.50
C ALA A 218 -9.41 5.61 13.09
N ILE A 219 -9.81 4.33 13.15
CA ILE A 219 -8.95 3.23 12.69
C ILE A 219 -8.78 3.28 11.16
N LYS A 220 -9.80 3.66 10.42
CA LYS A 220 -9.72 3.82 8.95
C LYS A 220 -8.68 4.88 8.57
N GLU A 221 -8.66 6.02 9.26
CA GLU A 221 -7.66 7.08 9.07
C GLU A 221 -6.27 6.64 9.54
N ALA A 222 -6.17 5.95 10.67
CA ALA A 222 -4.90 5.41 11.17
C ALA A 222 -4.25 4.44 10.18
N VAL A 223 -5.04 3.52 9.61
CA VAL A 223 -4.57 2.60 8.56
C VAL A 223 -4.16 3.37 7.30
N ALA A 224 -4.93 4.37 6.88
CA ALA A 224 -4.58 5.17 5.71
C ALA A 224 -3.23 5.90 5.90
N ALA A 225 -3.03 6.53 7.06
CA ALA A 225 -1.77 7.20 7.39
C ALA A 225 -0.59 6.22 7.52
N TYR A 226 -0.84 4.99 7.99
CA TYR A 226 0.18 3.95 8.05
C TYR A 226 0.57 3.48 6.65
N LEU A 227 -0.40 3.18 5.79
CA LEU A 227 -0.19 2.71 4.41
C LEU A 227 0.47 3.77 3.51
N GLU A 228 0.32 5.06 3.81
CA GLU A 228 1.04 6.14 3.11
C GLU A 228 2.55 6.04 3.32
N LYS A 229 2.99 5.63 4.52
CA LYS A 229 4.41 5.50 4.88
C LYS A 229 4.96 4.09 4.65
N HIS A 230 4.10 3.07 4.74
CA HIS A 230 4.46 1.67 4.71
C HIS A 230 3.71 0.95 3.59
N VAL A 231 3.93 1.36 2.34
CA VAL A 231 3.21 0.82 1.17
C VAL A 231 3.42 -0.69 1.01
N TRP A 232 4.54 -1.23 1.48
CA TRP A 232 4.77 -2.69 1.52
C TRP A 232 3.68 -3.46 2.29
N ALA A 233 2.98 -2.81 3.24
CA ALA A 233 1.94 -3.43 4.07
C ALA A 233 0.65 -3.76 3.29
N TYR A 234 0.53 -3.38 2.02
CA TYR A 234 -0.55 -3.87 1.15
C TYR A 234 -0.46 -5.37 0.84
N LYS A 235 0.73 -6.00 1.01
CA LYS A 235 0.96 -7.42 0.71
C LYS A 235 1.39 -8.22 1.94
N THR A 236 2.03 -7.57 2.92
CA THR A 236 2.43 -8.23 4.16
C THR A 236 1.20 -8.41 5.05
N GLY A 237 0.90 -9.66 5.41
CA GLY A 237 -0.11 -9.95 6.42
C GLY A 237 0.28 -9.39 7.79
N CYS A 238 -0.72 -9.32 8.66
CA CYS A 238 -0.47 -9.50 10.07
C CYS A 238 -0.36 -11.02 10.34
#